data_AF-A0A3D6BMN9-F1
#
_entry.id   AF-A0A3D6BMN9-F1
#
_cell.length_a   1.000
_cell.length_b   1.000
_cell.length_c   1.000
_cell.angle_alpha   90.00
_cell.angle_beta   90.00
_cell.angle_gamma   90.00
#
_symmetry.space_group_name_H-M   'P 1'
#
loop_
_entity.id
_entity.type
_entity.pdbx_description
1 polymer ?
#
loop_
_entity_poly.entity_id
_entity_poly.type
_entity_poly.pdbx_seq_one_letter_code
_entity_poly.pdbx_strand_id
1 'polypeptide(L)' 'NWVTLEEAVALQKKNPKKIMIDAYTNWCGPCKMLDKNTFKNKDVADYVNKHYYAVKFNAEGNETINFKGNTFTNP' A
#
# COMPACT_ATOMS: atom_id res chain seq x y z
N ASN A 1 8.77 -1.25 -3.70
CA ASN A 1 8.96 -0.42 -2.49
C ASN A 1 7.60 -0.13 -1.89
N TRP A 2 7.25 -0.88 -0.85
CA TRP A 2 6.03 -0.62 -0.07
C TRP A 2 6.33 0.46 0.97
N VAL A 3 5.40 1.38 1.17
CA VAL A 3 5.47 2.45 2.17
C VAL A 3 4.17 2.46 2.98
N THR A 4 4.19 3.08 4.16
CA THR A 4 2.94 3.28 4.92
C THR A 4 2.05 4.34 4.26
N LEU A 5 0.77 4.40 4.64
CA LEU A 5 -0.13 5.43 4.11
C LEU A 5 0.33 6.84 4.52
N GLU A 6 0.84 6.99 5.74
CA GLU A 6 1.40 8.23 6.27
C GLU A 6 2.60 8.69 5.44
N GLU A 7 3.52 7.77 5.16
CA GLU A 7 4.69 8.02 4.32
C GLU A 7 4.28 8.38 2.89
N ALA A 8 3.33 7.65 2.30
CA ALA A 8 2.83 7.93 0.96
C ALA A 8 2.22 9.33 0.85
N VAL A 9 1.45 9.77 1.85
CA VAL A 9 0.89 11.13 1.91
C VAL A 9 1.99 12.18 2.10
N ALA A 10 3.00 11.90 2.94
CA ALA A 10 4.13 12.81 3.13
C ALA A 10 4.98 12.96 1.85
N LEU A 11 5.23 11.85 1.14
CA LEU A 11 5.95 11.82 -0.13
C LEU A 11 5.16 12.50 -1.23
N GLN A 12 3.83 12.30 -1.30
CA GLN A 12 2.95 12.95 -2.26
C GLN A 12 3.00 14.48 -2.17
N LYS A 13 3.17 15.05 -0.97
CA LYS A 13 3.36 16.50 -0.78
C LYS A 13 4.68 17.02 -1.37
N LYS A 14 5.74 16.20 -1.37
CA LYS A 14 7.07 16.58 -1.87
C LYS A 14 7.24 16.32 -3.36
N ASN A 15 6.79 15.16 -3.83
CA ASN A 15 6.86 14.72 -5.21
C ASN A 15 5.50 14.11 -5.59
N PRO A 16 4.64 14.83 -6.31
CA PRO A 16 3.28 14.40 -6.59
C PRO A 16 3.26 13.12 -7.44
N LYS A 17 2.88 12.00 -6.81
CA LYS A 17 2.51 10.74 -7.47
C LYS A 17 1.21 10.23 -6.88
N LYS A 18 0.52 9.38 -7.65
CA LYS A 18 -0.70 8.71 -7.17
C LYS A 18 -0.31 7.66 -6.13
N ILE A 19 -1.21 7.44 -5.16
CA ILE A 19 -1.05 6.37 -4.17
C ILE A 19 -1.82 5.16 -4.69
N MET A 20 -1.16 4.02 -4.78
CA MET A 20 -1.76 2.73 -5.11
C MET A 20 -1.90 1.93 -3.82
N ILE A 21 -3.12 1.52 -3.47
CA ILE A 21 -3.39 0.74 -2.26
C ILE A 21 -3.69 -0.70 -2.68
N ASP A 22 -2.84 -1.62 -2.24
CA ASP A 22 -3.09 -3.06 -2.29
C ASP A 22 -3.74 -3.49 -0.97
N ALA A 23 -5.07 -3.60 -0.97
CA ALA A 23 -5.85 -4.00 0.18
C ALA A 23 -5.96 -5.54 0.25
N TYR A 24 -5.55 -6.13 1.37
CA TYR A 24 -5.54 -7.59 1.56
C TYR A 24 -6.02 -8.00 2.96
N THR A 25 -6.22 -9.29 3.16
CA THR A 25 -6.34 -9.92 4.49
C THR A 25 -5.40 -11.13 4.57
N ASN A 26 -5.02 -11.54 5.78
CA ASN A 26 -4.06 -12.63 5.99
C ASN A 26 -4.54 -14.00 5.45
N TRP A 27 -5.85 -14.20 5.39
CA TRP A 27 -6.47 -15.43 4.92
C TRP A 27 -6.87 -15.37 3.43
N CYS A 28 -6.78 -14.21 2.77
CA CYS A 28 -7.15 -14.06 1.36
C CYS A 28 -6.18 -14.81 0.44
N GLY A 29 -6.61 -15.97 -0.06
CA GLY A 29 -5.86 -16.79 -1.04
C GLY A 29 -5.54 -16.04 -2.34
N PRO A 30 -6.53 -15.41 -3.02
CA PRO A 30 -6.28 -14.62 -4.22
C PRO A 30 -5.27 -13.48 -4.03
N CYS A 31 -5.29 -12.80 -2.88
CA CYS A 31 -4.35 -11.72 -2.55
C CYS A 31 -2.91 -12.23 -2.48
N LYS A 32 -2.69 -13.44 -1.90
CA LYS A 32 -1.37 -14.09 -1.89
C LYS A 32 -0.90 -14.46 -3.29
N MET A 33 -1.81 -14.87 -4.18
CA MET A 33 -1.48 -15.15 -5.58
C MET A 33 -1.11 -13.88 -6.34
N LEU A 34 -1.83 -12.77 -6.13
CA LEU A 34 -1.50 -11.47 -6.71
C LEU A 34 -0.10 -11.01 -6.28
N ASP A 35 0.20 -11.08 -4.98
CA ASP A 35 1.52 -10.70 -4.46
C ASP A 35 2.64 -11.54 -5.10
N LYS A 36 2.44 -12.86 -5.17
CA LYS A 36 3.44 -13.78 -5.73
C LYS A 36 3.64 -13.63 -7.23
N ASN A 37 2.58 -13.43 -8.01
CA ASN A 37 2.63 -13.53 -9.47
C ASN A 37 2.71 -12.16 -10.16
N THR A 38 2.30 -11.09 -9.48
CA THR A 38 2.25 -9.74 -10.04
C THR A 38 3.27 -8.83 -9.39
N PHE A 39 3.24 -8.66 -8.06
CA PHE A 39 4.14 -7.69 -7.40
C PHE A 39 5.58 -8.18 -7.23
N LYS A 40 5.86 -9.47 -7.41
CA LYS A 40 7.22 -10.02 -7.54
C LYS A 40 7.77 -9.97 -8.97
N ASN A 41 6.93 -9.70 -9.97
CA ASN A 41 7.44 -9.48 -11.33
C ASN A 41 8.20 -8.14 -11.35
N LYS A 42 9.45 -8.19 -11.82
CA LYS A 42 10.35 -7.03 -11.81
C LYS A 42 9.81 -5.86 -12.63
N ASP A 43 9.25 -6.11 -13.81
CA ASP A 43 8.75 -5.06 -14.70
C ASP A 43 7.54 -4.35 -14.08
N VAL A 44 6.65 -5.11 -13.44
CA VAL A 44 5.51 -4.56 -12.70
C VAL A 44 5.98 -3.76 -11.50
N ALA A 45 6.90 -4.30 -10.70
CA ALA A 45 7.43 -3.61 -9.54
C ALA A 45 8.12 -2.30 -9.93
N ASP A 46 8.93 -2.30 -11.00
CA ASP A 46 9.62 -1.12 -11.50
C ASP A 46 8.63 -0.07 -12.02
N TYR A 47 7.60 -0.48 -12.77
CA TYR A 47 6.54 0.41 -13.21
C TYR A 47 5.80 1.05 -12.03
N VAL A 48 5.39 0.25 -11.05
CA VAL A 48 4.69 0.73 -9.85
C VAL A 48 5.57 1.70 -9.07
N ASN A 49 6.84 1.35 -8.80
CA ASN A 49 7.78 2.21 -8.08
C ASN A 49 8.04 3.54 -8.81
N LYS A 50 8.03 3.52 -10.15
CA LYS A 50 8.25 4.72 -10.96
C LYS A 50 7.05 5.67 -10.88
N HIS A 51 5.84 5.13 -10.99
CA HIS A 51 4.63 5.93 -11.21
C HIS A 51 3.76 6.16 -9.97
N TYR A 52 3.93 5.35 -8.91
CA TYR A 52 3.05 5.35 -7.74
C TYR A 52 3.83 5.30 -6.42
N TYR A 53 3.17 5.71 -5.35
CA TYR A 53 3.50 5.29 -3.98
C TYR A 53 2.65 4.07 -3.64
N ALA A 54 3.27 2.91 -3.54
CA ALA A 54 2.57 1.66 -3.26
C ALA A 54 2.43 1.44 -1.76
N VAL A 55 1.19 1.27 -1.30
CA VAL A 55 0.83 1.02 0.10
C VAL A 55 0.21 -0.37 0.19
N LYS A 56 0.70 -1.18 1.12
CA LYS A 56 0.11 -2.49 1.43
C LYS A 56 -0.75 -2.34 2.66
N PHE A 57 -2.04 -2.60 2.54
CA PHE A 57 -3.03 -2.30 3.57
C PHE A 57 -3.78 -3.55 4.00
N ASN A 58 -3.59 -3.98 5.24
CA ASN A 58 -4.37 -5.08 5.81
C ASN A 58 -5.73 -4.55 6.27
N ALA A 59 -6.80 -4.92 5.56
CA ALA A 59 -8.15 -4.42 5.83
C ALA A 59 -8.74 -4.91 7.18
N GLU A 60 -8.18 -5.99 7.73
CA GLU A 60 -8.55 -6.55 9.04
C GLU A 60 -7.38 -6.49 10.02
N GLY A 61 -6.37 -5.65 9.73
CA GLY A 61 -5.26 -5.42 10.64
C GLY A 61 -5.67 -4.57 11.84
N ASN A 62 -4.90 -4.67 12.92
CA ASN A 62 -5.08 -3.83 14.12
C ASN A 62 -4.10 -2.65 14.12
N GLU A 63 -3.59 -2.30 12.94
CA GLU A 63 -2.71 -1.16 12.71
C GLU A 63 -3.46 0.14 13.07
N THR A 64 -2.78 1.09 13.72
CA THR A 64 -3.31 2.45 13.86
C THR A 64 -2.91 3.26 12.64
N ILE A 65 -3.89 3.82 11.92
CA ILE A 65 -3.67 4.57 10.69
C ILE A 65 -3.94 6.05 10.93
N ASN A 66 -2.96 6.89 10.60
CA ASN A 66 -3.06 8.34 10.70
C ASN A 66 -3.22 8.94 9.30
N PHE A 67 -4.43 9.40 8.97
CA PHE A 67 -4.71 9.97 7.66
C PHE A 67 -5.36 11.34 7.77
N LYS A 68 -4.68 12.35 7.23
CA LYS A 68 -5.14 13.76 7.20
C LYS A 68 -5.56 14.30 8.57
N GLY A 69 -4.82 13.96 9.63
CA GLY A 69 -5.11 14.41 10.99
C GLY A 69 -6.19 13.61 11.72
N ASN A 70 -6.73 12.56 11.10
CA ASN A 70 -7.62 11.61 11.74
C ASN A 70 -6.88 10.30 12.03
N THR A 71 -7.20 9.68 13.17
CA THR A 71 -6.69 8.38 13.57
C THR A 71 -7.77 7.33 13.41
N PHE A 72 -7.46 6.24 12.71
CA PHE A 72 -8.35 5.12 12.46
C PHE A 72 -7.77 3.85 13.09
N THR A 73 -8.62 3.09 13.77
CA THR A 73 -8.28 1.84 14.44
C THR A 73 -9.41 0.85 14.24
N ASN A 74 -9.06 -0.43 14.11
CA ASN A 74 -10.04 -1.50 14.20
C ASN A 74 -10.35 -1.83 15.67
N PRO A 75 -11.59 -2.28 15.97
CA PRO A 75 -12.03 -2.62 17.32
C PRO A 75 -11.28 -3.82 17.93
#